data_AF-A0A7J7QFA6-F1
#
_entry.id   AF-A0A7J7QFA6-F1
#
_cell.length_a   1.000
_cell.length_b   1.000
_cell.length_c   1.000
_cell.angle_alpha   90.00
_cell.angle_beta   90.00
_cell.angle_gamma   90.00
#
_symmetry.space_group_name_H-M   'P 1'
#
loop_
_entity.id
_entity.type
_entity.pdbx_description
1 polymer ?
#
loop_
_entity_poly.entity_id
_entity_poly.type
_entity_poly.pdbx_seq_one_letter_code
_entity_poly.pdbx_strand_id
1 'polypeptide(L)'
;MLQSRQVAQLLQQPPPFQLTVQQSAHVAHCANLLQQLVGALPSDPNAAVASAVVAGVLCHKAAYSAGTLLTWLLQQQQQQQQQQQQQQQQQQQQQQQQQQQQQQQQWLPLVFLLQVDATPSPLAVVWRESCRSLTGLCGASLQLPHTAAASKALEAMAEQLEQSGLQHALTNATQALLQHAQQQQQLGQFIWSPLHQIIDIVHVLFSVWLGAAQRGPAAPAAVPVAALPLLQLMQRCGRLFDRAVAGASSSGAAPGAGLAPHYRFWVWQNTAGKLVYELTKLLSVSSPAQPAEAESSVQGLALDFARDAAVFELLLQLLLWHTAQLHRLHTSQLRQRQQLQQQRRRQELGPVNTPSDPQQRSSSSSSSNGQAQLQPGLSKQELCADLLHIPAFHRDLLQLLPGGRAYLDAAAAAAAKVGSSEARRQFCRLSLTHWAYTLANMISCCFRDCKWQQLLSRNAPILSATAVKLVLELQLLAAADVQKQNQQQQQQGHAHGPEAEVDNEAPQNDLDVAACLLLDTNRLLQLQVWAAL
;
A
#
# COMPACT_ATOMS: atom_id res chain seq x y z
N MET A 1 -31.19 7.73 18.05
CA MET A 1 -30.89 8.93 17.25
C MET A 1 -30.83 8.67 15.75
N LEU A 2 -30.12 7.65 15.24
CA LEU A 2 -30.15 7.32 13.79
C LEU A 2 -31.55 6.94 13.27
N GLN A 3 -32.45 6.49 14.15
CA GLN A 3 -33.88 6.29 13.87
C GLN A 3 -34.74 7.56 14.02
N SER A 4 -34.13 8.73 14.31
CA SER A 4 -34.86 9.99 14.42
C SER A 4 -35.58 10.26 13.11
N ARG A 5 -36.87 10.63 13.17
CA ARG A 5 -37.64 11.09 12.01
C ARG A 5 -36.92 12.20 11.25
N GLN A 6 -36.14 13.04 11.93
CA GLN A 6 -35.38 14.12 11.30
C GLN A 6 -34.24 13.59 10.44
N VAL A 7 -33.50 12.58 10.92
CA VAL A 7 -32.45 11.91 10.15
C VAL A 7 -33.08 11.14 8.98
N ALA A 8 -34.19 10.44 9.22
CA ALA A 8 -34.91 9.74 8.16
C ALA A 8 -35.45 10.71 7.09
N GLN A 9 -35.97 11.88 7.47
CA GLN A 9 -36.40 12.92 6.53
C GLN A 9 -35.23 13.54 5.76
N LEU A 10 -34.10 13.79 6.43
CA LEU A 10 -32.85 14.23 5.79
C LEU A 10 -32.33 13.23 4.76
N LEU A 11 -32.50 11.93 5.03
CA LEU A 11 -32.09 10.85 4.12
C LEU A 11 -33.10 10.61 2.99
N GLN A 12 -34.39 10.90 3.22
CA GLN A 12 -35.46 10.68 2.23
C GLN A 12 -35.68 11.87 1.29
N GLN A 13 -35.37 13.09 1.71
CA GLN A 13 -35.48 14.28 0.88
C GLN A 13 -34.09 14.85 0.63
N PRO A 14 -33.65 14.99 -0.64
CA PRO A 14 -32.36 15.61 -0.93
C PRO A 14 -32.33 17.02 -0.34
N PRO A 15 -31.42 17.33 0.61
CA PRO A 15 -31.28 18.66 1.17
C PRO A 15 -31.08 19.73 0.08
N PRO A 16 -31.52 20.97 0.32
CA PRO A 16 -31.24 22.09 -0.57
C PRO A 16 -29.73 22.28 -0.77
N PHE A 17 -29.36 22.93 -1.87
CA PHE A 17 -27.98 23.18 -2.31
C PHE A 17 -27.05 23.72 -1.21
N GLN A 18 -27.59 24.48 -0.26
CA GLN A 18 -26.93 24.86 0.98
C GLN A 18 -27.60 24.12 2.14
N LEU A 19 -26.81 23.35 2.87
CA LEU A 19 -27.25 22.81 4.17
C LEU A 19 -27.71 23.99 5.02
N THR A 20 -28.94 23.91 5.52
CA THR A 20 -29.40 24.91 6.48
C THR A 20 -28.52 24.82 7.73
N VAL A 21 -28.38 25.92 8.47
CA VAL A 21 -27.63 25.95 9.74
C VAL A 21 -28.09 24.81 10.67
N GLN A 22 -29.39 24.52 10.67
CA GLN A 22 -29.99 23.42 11.43
C GLN A 22 -29.53 22.04 10.93
N GLN A 23 -29.53 21.81 9.62
CA GLN A 23 -29.02 20.54 9.06
C GLN A 23 -27.53 20.39 9.35
N SER A 24 -26.72 21.44 9.16
CA SER A 24 -25.29 21.44 9.50
C SER A 24 -25.06 21.11 10.98
N ALA A 25 -25.83 21.72 11.89
CA ALA A 25 -25.75 21.44 13.33
C ALA A 25 -26.14 19.98 13.65
N HIS A 26 -27.16 19.45 12.99
CA HIS A 26 -27.61 18.07 13.19
C HIS A 26 -26.55 17.07 12.74
N VAL A 27 -25.92 17.31 11.58
CA VAL A 27 -24.89 16.42 11.07
C VAL A 27 -23.61 16.51 11.93
N ALA A 28 -23.21 17.71 12.37
CA ALA A 28 -22.12 17.87 13.34
C ALA A 28 -22.40 17.16 14.67
N HIS A 29 -23.66 17.19 15.13
CA HIS A 29 -24.08 16.45 16.32
C HIS A 29 -23.99 14.93 16.12
N CYS A 30 -24.43 14.40 14.98
CA CYS A 30 -24.27 12.99 14.62
C CYS A 30 -22.80 12.55 14.60
N ALA A 31 -21.92 13.38 14.02
CA ALA A 31 -20.48 13.13 13.99
C ALA A 31 -19.88 13.05 15.41
N ASN A 32 -20.22 14.01 16.28
CA ASN A 32 -19.77 14.01 17.67
C ASN A 32 -20.25 12.75 18.43
N LEU A 33 -21.48 12.32 18.21
CA LEU A 33 -22.01 11.10 18.85
C LEU A 33 -21.29 9.83 18.36
N LEU A 34 -21.00 9.73 17.05
CA LEU A 34 -20.22 8.61 16.52
C LEU A 34 -18.80 8.62 17.09
N GLN A 35 -18.19 9.79 17.25
CA GLN A 35 -16.87 9.93 17.87
C GLN A 35 -16.90 9.54 19.35
N GLN A 36 -17.93 9.95 20.10
CA GLN A 36 -18.13 9.53 21.49
C GLN A 36 -18.36 8.02 21.60
N LEU A 37 -19.13 7.43 20.69
CA LEU A 37 -19.35 5.98 20.65
C LEU A 37 -18.05 5.24 20.40
N VAL A 38 -17.25 5.69 19.42
CA VAL A 38 -15.92 5.11 19.13
C VAL A 38 -14.96 5.28 20.30
N GLY A 39 -14.98 6.43 20.99
CA GLY A 39 -14.14 6.68 22.16
C GLY A 39 -14.58 5.91 23.42
N ALA A 40 -15.86 5.59 23.52
CA ALA A 40 -16.41 4.78 24.62
C ALA A 40 -16.19 3.27 24.41
N LEU A 41 -15.68 2.85 23.25
CA LEU A 41 -15.32 1.46 23.02
C LEU A 41 -14.17 1.08 23.95
N PRO A 42 -14.36 0.12 24.87
CA PRO A 42 -13.28 -0.29 25.76
C PRO A 42 -12.14 -0.87 24.92
N SER A 43 -10.92 -0.39 25.15
CA SER A 43 -9.70 -1.04 24.65
C SER A 43 -9.38 -2.34 25.41
N ASP A 44 -10.22 -2.71 26.38
CA ASP A 44 -10.03 -3.84 27.27
C ASP A 44 -10.55 -5.14 26.62
N PRO A 45 -9.74 -6.21 26.53
CA PRO A 45 -10.11 -7.48 25.90
C PRO A 45 -11.28 -8.22 26.55
N ASN A 46 -11.72 -7.88 27.77
CA ASN A 46 -12.88 -8.51 28.42
C ASN A 46 -14.27 -8.02 27.90
N ALA A 47 -14.30 -7.37 26.75
CA ALA A 47 -15.41 -6.60 26.20
C ALA A 47 -16.46 -7.39 25.39
N ALA A 48 -16.80 -8.63 25.78
CA ALA A 48 -17.84 -9.41 25.09
C ALA A 48 -19.19 -8.67 25.02
N VAL A 49 -19.55 -7.94 26.09
CA VAL A 49 -20.78 -7.14 26.15
C VAL A 49 -20.69 -5.90 25.24
N ALA A 50 -19.55 -5.20 25.22
CA ALA A 50 -19.39 -4.03 24.35
C ALA A 50 -19.38 -4.43 22.87
N SER A 51 -18.79 -5.59 22.53
CA SER A 51 -18.87 -6.18 21.20
C SER A 51 -20.31 -6.41 20.75
N ALA A 52 -21.18 -6.91 21.64
CA ALA A 52 -22.58 -7.16 21.30
C ALA A 52 -23.37 -5.86 21.08
N VAL A 53 -23.10 -4.81 21.89
CA VAL A 53 -23.71 -3.49 21.72
C VAL A 53 -23.27 -2.85 20.41
N VAL A 54 -21.99 -2.93 20.07
CA VAL A 54 -21.43 -2.40 18.82
C VAL A 54 -21.97 -3.13 17.61
N ALA A 55 -22.00 -4.47 17.68
CA ALA A 55 -22.63 -5.29 16.65
C ALA A 55 -24.10 -4.90 16.50
N GLY A 56 -24.83 -4.69 17.59
CA GLY A 56 -26.22 -4.21 17.56
C GLY A 56 -26.36 -2.87 16.85
N VAL A 57 -25.52 -1.89 17.17
CA VAL A 57 -25.53 -0.55 16.54
C VAL A 57 -25.16 -0.61 15.06
N LEU A 58 -24.14 -1.41 14.69
CA LEU A 58 -23.71 -1.61 13.31
C LEU A 58 -24.79 -2.34 12.48
N CYS A 59 -25.42 -3.36 13.05
CA CYS A 59 -26.53 -4.08 12.41
C CYS A 59 -27.79 -3.21 12.23
N HIS A 60 -27.96 -2.12 13.01
CA HIS A 60 -29.13 -1.24 12.95
C HIS A 60 -28.94 0.00 12.06
N LYS A 61 -28.63 -0.20 10.78
CA LYS A 61 -28.57 0.83 9.72
C LYS A 61 -27.54 1.96 9.90
N ALA A 62 -26.62 1.86 10.85
CA ALA A 62 -25.62 2.91 11.05
C ALA A 62 -24.69 3.04 9.83
N ALA A 63 -24.20 1.91 9.30
CA ALA A 63 -23.36 1.90 8.11
C ALA A 63 -24.16 2.32 6.86
N TYR A 64 -25.42 1.90 6.75
CA TYR A 64 -26.32 2.33 5.66
C TYR A 64 -26.58 3.84 5.70
N SER A 65 -26.83 4.41 6.88
CA SER A 65 -27.10 5.84 7.06
C SER A 65 -25.85 6.67 6.77
N ALA A 66 -24.68 6.21 7.26
CA ALA A 66 -23.40 6.83 6.94
C ALA A 66 -23.09 6.73 5.44
N GLY A 67 -23.30 5.56 4.84
CA GLY A 67 -23.15 5.33 3.40
C GLY A 67 -24.05 6.25 2.58
N THR A 68 -25.34 6.32 2.91
CA THR A 68 -26.31 7.20 2.22
C THR A 68 -25.94 8.67 2.36
N LEU A 69 -25.49 9.11 3.55
CA LEU A 69 -24.98 10.47 3.73
C LEU A 69 -23.76 10.72 2.84
N LEU A 70 -22.79 9.81 2.81
CA LEU A 70 -21.61 9.93 1.94
C LEU A 70 -22.01 9.94 0.45
N THR A 71 -22.91 9.06 0.01
CA THR A 71 -23.46 9.05 -1.35
C THR A 71 -24.08 10.40 -1.70
N TRP A 72 -24.92 10.93 -0.80
CA TRP A 72 -25.56 12.22 -0.99
C TRP A 72 -24.53 13.36 -1.09
N LEU A 73 -23.55 13.38 -0.19
CA LEU A 73 -22.46 14.37 -0.19
C LEU A 73 -21.66 14.35 -1.49
N LEU A 74 -21.35 13.17 -2.01
CA LEU A 74 -20.67 13.00 -3.29
C LEU A 74 -21.53 13.47 -4.47
N GLN A 75 -22.81 13.12 -4.46
CA GLN A 75 -23.75 13.51 -5.51
C GLN A 75 -23.99 15.03 -5.53
N GLN A 76 -24.04 15.68 -4.37
CA GLN A 76 -24.15 17.13 -4.25
C GLN A 76 -22.94 17.83 -4.88
N GLN A 77 -21.72 17.31 -4.67
CA GLN A 77 -20.51 17.86 -5.30
C GLN A 77 -20.58 17.75 -6.83
N GLN A 78 -21.10 16.62 -7.35
CA GLN A 78 -21.24 16.41 -8.79
C GLN A 78 -22.28 17.37 -9.41
N GLN A 79 -23.41 17.62 -8.74
CA GLN A 79 -24.38 18.62 -9.17
C GLN A 79 -23.81 20.04 -9.15
N GLN A 80 -23.00 20.39 -8.14
CA GLN A 80 -22.29 21.67 -8.10
C GLN A 80 -21.36 21.85 -9.30
N GLN A 81 -20.58 20.82 -9.66
CA GLN A 81 -19.72 20.87 -10.83
C GLN A 81 -20.53 21.03 -12.14
N GLN A 82 -21.66 20.34 -12.29
CA GLN A 82 -22.51 20.51 -13.47
C GLN A 82 -23.11 21.93 -13.56
N GLN A 83 -23.55 22.53 -12.46
CA GLN A 83 -24.01 23.91 -12.45
C GLN A 83 -22.88 24.90 -12.75
N GLN A 84 -21.68 24.68 -12.22
CA GLN A 84 -20.52 25.50 -12.56
C GLN A 84 -20.12 25.36 -14.02
N GLN A 85 -20.19 24.17 -14.61
CA GLN A 85 -19.96 23.97 -16.05
C GLN A 85 -21.04 24.64 -16.90
N GLN A 86 -22.31 24.58 -16.51
CA GLN A 86 -23.37 25.32 -17.20
C GLN A 86 -23.18 26.84 -17.08
N GLN A 87 -22.78 27.35 -15.92
CA GLN A 87 -22.43 28.76 -15.76
C GLN A 87 -21.19 29.14 -16.57
N GLN A 88 -20.17 28.28 -16.65
CA GLN A 88 -19.01 28.51 -17.51
C GLN A 88 -19.37 28.45 -19.00
N GLN A 89 -20.27 27.57 -19.42
CA GLN A 89 -20.76 27.56 -20.81
C GLN A 89 -21.61 28.80 -21.11
N GLN A 90 -22.47 29.25 -20.18
CA GLN A 90 -23.19 30.50 -20.33
C GLN A 90 -22.24 31.70 -20.33
N GLN A 91 -21.20 31.71 -19.49
CA GLN A 91 -20.17 32.74 -19.52
C GLN A 91 -19.31 32.66 -20.78
N GLN A 92 -19.03 31.49 -21.34
CA GLN A 92 -18.34 31.38 -22.63
C GLN A 92 -19.23 31.82 -23.79
N GLN A 93 -20.53 31.54 -23.76
CA GLN A 93 -21.47 32.09 -24.75
C GLN A 93 -21.63 33.61 -24.59
N GLN A 94 -21.70 34.13 -23.36
CA GLN A 94 -21.69 35.56 -23.11
C GLN A 94 -20.34 36.19 -23.47
N GLN A 95 -19.21 35.50 -23.27
CA GLN A 95 -17.89 35.97 -23.70
C GLN A 95 -17.72 35.86 -25.22
N GLN A 96 -18.33 34.92 -25.91
CA GLN A 96 -18.36 34.91 -27.39
C GLN A 96 -19.25 36.04 -27.92
N GLN A 97 -20.41 36.31 -27.29
CA GLN A 97 -21.23 37.47 -27.63
C GLN A 97 -20.52 38.79 -27.27
N GLN A 98 -19.83 38.85 -26.14
CA GLN A 98 -19.02 40.00 -25.76
C GLN A 98 -17.74 40.10 -26.60
N GLN A 99 -17.13 39.03 -27.10
CA GLN A 99 -15.99 39.10 -28.03
C GLN A 99 -16.42 39.62 -29.40
N GLN A 100 -17.67 39.38 -29.84
CA GLN A 100 -18.23 40.07 -31.00
C GLN A 100 -18.45 41.58 -30.75
N GLN A 101 -18.74 42.01 -29.50
CA GLN A 101 -18.81 43.44 -29.16
C GLN A 101 -17.44 44.06 -28.78
N GLN A 102 -16.47 43.27 -28.32
CA GLN A 102 -15.17 43.72 -27.81
C GLN A 102 -14.03 43.63 -28.84
N GLN A 103 -14.30 43.26 -30.10
CA GLN A 103 -13.41 43.66 -31.20
C GLN A 103 -13.36 45.19 -31.41
N GLN A 104 -14.10 45.98 -30.61
CA GLN A 104 -13.92 47.43 -30.54
C GLN A 104 -13.18 47.98 -29.31
N GLN A 105 -12.98 47.29 -28.19
CA GLN A 105 -12.16 47.84 -27.09
C GLN A 105 -11.39 46.79 -26.29
N GLN A 106 -10.10 47.09 -26.17
CA GLN A 106 -8.97 46.28 -25.72
C GLN A 106 -8.93 45.97 -24.21
N TRP A 107 -8.58 44.71 -23.90
CA TRP A 107 -7.65 44.19 -22.87
C TRP A 107 -7.89 44.36 -21.33
N LEU A 108 -8.27 43.22 -20.69
CA LEU A 108 -7.97 42.63 -19.34
C LEU A 108 -8.18 43.41 -18.01
N PRO A 109 -8.31 42.76 -16.80
CA PRO A 109 -8.05 41.33 -16.43
C PRO A 109 -9.08 40.65 -15.48
N LEU A 110 -9.14 39.30 -15.46
CA LEU A 110 -9.85 38.53 -14.42
C LEU A 110 -9.10 37.23 -14.06
N VAL A 111 -8.27 37.32 -12.99
CA VAL A 111 -7.52 36.21 -12.36
C VAL A 111 -7.81 36.19 -10.84
N PHE A 112 -9.05 36.46 -10.41
CA PHE A 112 -9.34 36.73 -8.98
C PHE A 112 -10.35 35.79 -8.28
N LEU A 113 -10.74 34.64 -8.83
CA LEU A 113 -11.80 33.79 -8.24
C LEU A 113 -11.43 32.34 -7.89
N LEU A 114 -10.15 32.04 -7.64
CA LEU A 114 -9.72 30.73 -7.12
C LEU A 114 -8.79 30.83 -5.89
N GLN A 115 -9.11 31.74 -4.97
CA GLN A 115 -8.60 31.72 -3.59
C GLN A 115 -9.79 31.68 -2.62
N VAL A 116 -10.27 30.47 -2.33
CA VAL A 116 -11.08 30.22 -1.13
C VAL A 116 -10.14 29.69 -0.06
N ASP A 117 -9.75 30.58 0.84
CA ASP A 117 -8.88 30.29 1.97
C ASP A 117 -9.59 29.49 3.09
N ALA A 118 -8.84 28.49 3.56
CA ALA A 118 -8.64 28.03 4.94
C ALA A 118 -9.80 27.65 5.89
N THR A 119 -11.08 27.77 5.54
CA THR A 119 -12.15 27.19 6.38
C THR A 119 -12.63 25.86 5.78
N PRO A 120 -12.48 24.72 6.49
CA PRO A 120 -13.03 23.47 6.00
C PRO A 120 -14.54 23.63 5.93
N SER A 121 -15.10 23.50 4.73
CA SER A 121 -16.54 23.42 4.53
C SER A 121 -17.16 22.47 5.58
N PRO A 122 -18.29 22.80 6.21
CA PRO A 122 -18.97 21.91 7.16
C PRO A 122 -19.13 20.49 6.60
N LEU A 123 -19.33 20.41 5.29
CA LEU A 123 -19.41 19.17 4.53
C LEU A 123 -18.13 18.34 4.61
N ALA A 124 -16.95 18.96 4.49
CA ALA A 124 -15.65 18.30 4.61
C ALA A 124 -15.36 17.82 6.04
N VAL A 125 -15.89 18.52 7.05
CA VAL A 125 -15.77 18.10 8.47
C VAL A 125 -16.63 16.86 8.72
N VAL A 126 -17.90 16.92 8.32
CA VAL A 126 -18.83 15.79 8.40
C VAL A 126 -18.26 14.57 7.68
N TRP A 127 -17.76 14.79 6.47
CA TRP A 127 -17.12 13.78 5.65
C TRP A 127 -15.98 13.11 6.41
N ARG A 128 -15.01 13.90 6.88
CA ARG A 128 -13.84 13.42 7.63
C ARG A 128 -14.23 12.63 8.87
N GLU A 129 -15.15 13.12 9.68
CA GLU A 129 -15.58 12.44 10.90
C GLU A 129 -16.34 11.15 10.59
N SER A 130 -17.20 11.13 9.55
CA SER A 130 -17.87 9.90 9.11
C SER A 130 -16.86 8.82 8.72
N CYS A 131 -15.83 9.19 7.95
CA CYS A 131 -14.75 8.28 7.59
C CYS A 131 -14.00 7.78 8.82
N ARG A 132 -13.62 8.69 9.71
CA ARG A 132 -12.88 8.37 10.94
C ARG A 132 -13.66 7.42 11.84
N SER A 133 -14.98 7.63 11.98
CA SER A 133 -15.86 6.75 12.73
C SER A 133 -15.95 5.37 12.09
N LEU A 134 -16.10 5.28 10.76
CA LEU A 134 -16.06 4.01 10.05
C LEU A 134 -14.71 3.30 10.26
N THR A 135 -13.57 4.00 10.15
CA THR A 135 -12.25 3.43 10.46
C THR A 135 -12.17 2.89 11.88
N GLY A 136 -12.64 3.67 12.86
CA GLY A 136 -12.61 3.30 14.26
C GLY A 136 -13.46 2.07 14.54
N LEU A 137 -14.66 2.02 13.94
CA LEU A 137 -15.55 0.87 14.03
C LEU A 137 -14.94 -0.39 13.40
N CYS A 138 -14.27 -0.27 12.25
CA CYS A 138 -13.57 -1.39 11.63
C CYS A 138 -12.36 -1.84 12.43
N GLY A 139 -11.55 -0.91 12.93
CA GLY A 139 -10.38 -1.21 13.75
C GLY A 139 -10.77 -1.92 15.04
N ALA A 140 -11.77 -1.40 15.75
CA ALA A 140 -12.33 -2.05 16.94
C ALA A 140 -12.92 -3.41 16.57
N SER A 141 -13.64 -3.52 15.46
CA SER A 141 -14.18 -4.79 14.99
C SER A 141 -13.08 -5.81 14.76
N LEU A 142 -12.00 -5.46 14.06
CA LEU A 142 -10.85 -6.33 13.78
C LEU A 142 -10.11 -6.81 15.03
N GLN A 143 -10.09 -6.00 16.10
CA GLN A 143 -9.48 -6.35 17.37
C GLN A 143 -10.34 -7.27 18.24
N LEU A 144 -11.65 -7.33 18.00
CA LEU A 144 -12.52 -8.26 18.72
C LEU A 144 -12.11 -9.70 18.43
N PRO A 145 -12.15 -10.60 19.44
CA PRO A 145 -11.94 -12.03 19.22
C PRO A 145 -12.91 -12.54 18.15
N HIS A 146 -12.50 -13.59 17.42
CA HIS A 146 -13.24 -14.22 16.31
C HIS A 146 -14.58 -14.82 16.77
N THR A 147 -15.53 -13.95 17.10
CA THR A 147 -16.88 -14.30 17.52
C THR A 147 -17.82 -14.21 16.32
N ALA A 148 -18.80 -15.11 16.27
CA ALA A 148 -19.82 -15.12 15.22
C ALA A 148 -20.57 -13.77 15.12
N ALA A 149 -20.73 -13.06 16.24
CA ALA A 149 -21.37 -11.74 16.28
C ALA A 149 -20.57 -10.68 15.51
N ALA A 150 -19.24 -10.68 15.65
CA ALA A 150 -18.38 -9.73 14.97
C ALA A 150 -18.31 -9.98 13.45
N SER A 151 -18.40 -11.25 13.01
CA SER A 151 -18.54 -11.59 11.58
C SER A 151 -19.85 -11.04 11.02
N LYS A 152 -20.98 -11.36 11.67
CA LYS A 152 -22.30 -10.88 11.24
C LYS A 152 -22.41 -9.36 11.18
N ALA A 153 -21.76 -8.66 12.11
CA ALA A 153 -21.74 -7.20 12.10
C ALA A 153 -20.97 -6.63 10.89
N LEU A 154 -19.83 -7.22 10.53
CA LEU A 154 -19.03 -6.82 9.37
C LEU A 154 -19.71 -7.19 8.05
N GLU A 155 -20.37 -8.34 7.99
CA GLU A 155 -21.21 -8.75 6.85
C GLU A 155 -22.36 -7.76 6.65
N ALA A 156 -23.13 -7.48 7.70
CA ALA A 156 -24.21 -6.50 7.65
C ALA A 156 -23.70 -5.10 7.28
N MET A 157 -22.51 -4.72 7.75
CA MET A 157 -21.88 -3.46 7.39
C MET A 157 -21.51 -3.40 5.91
N ALA A 158 -20.91 -4.47 5.37
CA ALA A 158 -20.57 -4.56 3.96
C ALA A 158 -21.81 -4.49 3.06
N GLU A 159 -22.86 -5.24 3.40
CA GLU A 159 -24.14 -5.25 2.68
C GLU A 159 -24.82 -3.87 2.73
N GLN A 160 -24.82 -3.22 3.90
CA GLN A 160 -25.38 -1.89 4.05
C GLN A 160 -24.61 -0.83 3.22
N LEU A 161 -23.28 -0.94 3.13
CA LEU A 161 -22.47 -0.04 2.31
C LEU A 161 -22.75 -0.25 0.83
N GLU A 162 -22.94 -1.49 0.40
CA GLU A 162 -23.34 -1.83 -0.98
C GLU A 162 -24.72 -1.23 -1.30
N GLN A 163 -25.72 -1.49 -0.46
CA GLN A 163 -27.10 -0.98 -0.63
C GLN A 163 -27.18 0.54 -0.60
N SER A 164 -26.24 1.23 0.05
CA SER A 164 -26.23 2.70 0.11
C SER A 164 -25.85 3.40 -1.21
N GLY A 165 -25.42 2.64 -2.22
CA GLY A 165 -24.90 3.19 -3.48
C GLY A 165 -23.57 3.93 -3.33
N LEU A 166 -22.94 3.86 -2.15
CA LEU A 166 -21.68 4.57 -1.85
C LEU A 166 -20.59 4.22 -2.83
N GLN A 167 -20.47 2.94 -3.23
CA GLN A 167 -19.47 2.52 -4.18
C GLN A 167 -19.63 3.22 -5.54
N HIS A 168 -20.86 3.30 -6.05
CA HIS A 168 -21.13 3.96 -7.32
C HIS A 168 -20.84 5.47 -7.23
N ALA A 169 -21.31 6.10 -6.15
CA ALA A 169 -21.03 7.51 -5.88
C ALA A 169 -19.53 7.79 -5.77
N LEU A 170 -18.78 6.94 -5.05
CA LEU A 170 -17.34 7.10 -4.84
C LEU A 170 -16.57 6.93 -6.15
N THR A 171 -16.97 5.97 -6.98
CA THR A 171 -16.38 5.76 -8.31
C THR A 171 -16.59 7.00 -9.19
N ASN A 172 -17.82 7.52 -9.24
CA ASN A 172 -18.16 8.71 -10.02
C ASN A 172 -17.44 9.97 -9.52
N ALA A 173 -17.47 10.21 -8.22
CA ALA A 173 -16.84 11.37 -7.61
C ALA A 173 -15.32 11.35 -7.79
N THR A 174 -14.70 10.19 -7.65
CA THR A 174 -13.26 10.08 -7.87
C THR A 174 -12.92 10.25 -9.34
N GLN A 175 -13.72 9.71 -10.26
CA GLN A 175 -13.51 9.92 -11.69
C GLN A 175 -13.62 11.42 -12.05
N ALA A 176 -14.59 12.15 -11.49
CA ALA A 176 -14.73 13.59 -11.68
C ALA A 176 -13.54 14.36 -11.09
N LEU A 177 -13.09 13.98 -9.89
CA LEU A 177 -11.91 14.60 -9.26
C LEU A 177 -10.62 14.27 -10.01
N LEU A 178 -10.50 13.09 -10.60
CA LEU A 178 -9.38 12.71 -11.45
C LEU A 178 -9.33 13.58 -12.71
N GLN A 179 -10.48 13.82 -13.34
CA GLN A 179 -10.60 14.71 -14.50
C GLN A 179 -10.26 16.16 -14.12
N HIS A 180 -10.78 16.65 -13.00
CA HIS A 180 -10.46 17.99 -12.51
C HIS A 180 -8.97 18.12 -12.16
N ALA A 181 -8.39 17.11 -11.50
CA ALA A 181 -6.97 17.06 -11.17
C ALA A 181 -6.10 17.08 -12.44
N GLN A 182 -6.49 16.36 -13.49
CA GLN A 182 -5.82 16.41 -14.79
C GLN A 182 -5.88 17.79 -15.45
N GLN A 183 -7.01 18.50 -15.36
CA GLN A 183 -7.14 19.87 -15.88
C GLN A 183 -6.29 20.86 -15.08
N GLN A 184 -6.36 20.81 -13.74
CA GLN A 184 -5.55 21.65 -12.85
C GLN A 184 -4.05 21.42 -13.03
N GLN A 185 -3.66 20.19 -13.37
CA GLN A 185 -2.28 19.87 -13.69
C GLN A 185 -1.77 20.65 -14.90
N GLN A 186 -2.60 20.86 -15.93
CA GLN A 186 -2.22 21.67 -17.10
C GLN A 186 -2.01 23.15 -16.73
N LEU A 187 -2.65 23.62 -15.65
CA LEU A 187 -2.51 24.98 -15.13
C LEU A 187 -1.38 25.13 -14.10
N GLY A 188 -0.67 24.05 -13.75
CA GLY A 188 0.38 24.05 -12.72
C GLY A 188 -0.13 24.23 -11.29
N GLN A 189 -1.46 24.20 -11.06
CA GLN A 189 -2.08 24.41 -9.74
C GLN A 189 -2.72 23.12 -9.23
N PHE A 190 -1.90 22.12 -8.93
CA PHE A 190 -2.43 20.83 -8.48
C PHE A 190 -2.71 20.82 -6.96
N ILE A 191 -3.99 20.68 -6.58
CA ILE A 191 -4.42 20.60 -5.18
C ILE A 191 -4.67 19.13 -4.78
N TRP A 192 -3.82 18.58 -3.91
CA TRP A 192 -3.91 17.18 -3.44
C TRP A 192 -5.01 16.90 -2.41
N SER A 193 -5.50 17.94 -1.73
CA SER A 193 -6.39 17.80 -0.57
C SER A 193 -7.66 16.95 -0.84
N PRO A 194 -8.40 17.15 -1.95
CA PRO A 194 -9.58 16.35 -2.24
C PRO A 194 -9.24 14.87 -2.50
N LEU A 195 -8.14 14.61 -3.21
CA LEU A 195 -7.71 13.24 -3.51
C LEU A 195 -7.36 12.49 -2.24
N HIS A 196 -6.69 13.12 -1.29
CA HIS A 196 -6.37 12.50 0.00
C HIS A 196 -7.62 12.03 0.76
N GLN A 197 -8.71 12.78 0.71
CA GLN A 197 -9.95 12.41 1.41
C GLN A 197 -10.59 11.16 0.81
N ILE A 198 -10.55 11.03 -0.52
CA ILE A 198 -11.02 9.82 -1.20
C ILE A 198 -10.15 8.63 -0.85
N ILE A 199 -8.82 8.81 -0.86
CA ILE A 199 -7.88 7.75 -0.52
C ILE A 199 -8.18 7.20 0.88
N ASP A 200 -8.42 8.08 1.84
CA ASP A 200 -8.76 7.68 3.21
C ASP A 200 -10.07 6.86 3.25
N ILE A 201 -11.08 7.19 2.43
CA ILE A 201 -12.33 6.42 2.37
C ILE A 201 -12.14 5.06 1.75
N VAL A 202 -11.48 5.00 0.59
CA VAL A 202 -11.26 3.73 -0.08
C VAL A 202 -10.46 2.80 0.84
N HIS A 203 -9.48 3.34 1.56
CA HIS A 203 -8.74 2.60 2.58
C HIS A 203 -9.66 2.03 3.68
N VAL A 204 -10.61 2.82 4.18
CA VAL A 204 -11.59 2.36 5.17
C VAL A 204 -12.50 1.27 4.61
N LEU A 205 -13.04 1.45 3.40
CA LEU A 205 -13.87 0.45 2.74
C LEU A 205 -13.12 -0.87 2.56
N PHE A 206 -11.87 -0.81 2.08
CA PHE A 206 -11.02 -1.99 2.00
C PHE A 206 -10.78 -2.63 3.37
N SER A 207 -10.65 -1.84 4.44
CA SER A 207 -10.49 -2.38 5.79
C SER A 207 -11.75 -3.07 6.31
N VAL A 208 -12.94 -2.53 6.01
CA VAL A 208 -14.25 -3.16 6.31
C VAL A 208 -14.32 -4.51 5.61
N TRP A 209 -14.10 -4.51 4.30
CA TRP A 209 -14.21 -5.71 3.48
C TRP A 209 -13.15 -6.75 3.80
N LEU A 210 -11.93 -6.32 4.14
CA LEU A 210 -10.88 -7.20 4.63
C LEU A 210 -11.31 -7.91 5.91
N GLY A 211 -11.89 -7.17 6.86
CA GLY A 211 -12.41 -7.76 8.10
C GLY A 211 -13.57 -8.71 7.86
N ALA A 212 -14.48 -8.38 6.94
CA ALA A 212 -15.59 -9.26 6.56
C ALA A 212 -15.06 -10.56 5.90
N ALA A 213 -14.12 -10.42 4.96
CA ALA A 213 -13.47 -11.53 4.26
C ALA A 213 -12.75 -12.48 5.23
N GLN A 214 -12.04 -11.95 6.23
CA GLN A 214 -11.31 -12.77 7.21
C GLN A 214 -12.21 -13.59 8.14
N ARG A 215 -13.51 -13.29 8.24
CA ARG A 215 -14.37 -13.78 9.33
C ARG A 215 -15.52 -14.70 8.90
N GLY A 216 -15.91 -14.70 7.63
CA GLY A 216 -17.04 -15.51 7.18
C GLY A 216 -17.00 -15.89 5.69
N PRO A 217 -17.38 -17.13 5.32
CA PRO A 217 -17.44 -17.59 3.94
C PRO A 217 -18.63 -17.02 3.15
N ALA A 218 -19.55 -16.29 3.78
CA ALA A 218 -20.72 -15.69 3.14
C ALA A 218 -20.48 -14.27 2.60
N ALA A 219 -19.42 -13.60 3.05
CA ALA A 219 -19.01 -12.28 2.57
C ALA A 219 -18.37 -12.20 1.15
N PRO A 220 -17.84 -13.26 0.51
CA PRO A 220 -16.94 -13.11 -0.63
C PRO A 220 -17.62 -12.79 -1.96
N ALA A 221 -18.94 -12.86 -2.09
CA ALA A 221 -19.58 -12.62 -3.39
C ALA A 221 -19.61 -11.11 -3.75
N ALA A 222 -19.97 -10.27 -2.79
CA ALA A 222 -20.11 -8.83 -3.01
C ALA A 222 -18.75 -8.09 -3.02
N VAL A 223 -17.79 -8.57 -2.22
CA VAL A 223 -16.52 -7.85 -2.03
C VAL A 223 -15.70 -7.70 -3.32
N PRO A 224 -15.49 -8.72 -4.17
CA PRO A 224 -14.75 -8.58 -5.43
C PRO A 224 -15.40 -7.58 -6.39
N VAL A 225 -16.74 -7.63 -6.52
CA VAL A 225 -17.53 -6.68 -7.34
C VAL A 225 -17.35 -5.26 -6.82
N ALA A 226 -17.32 -5.12 -5.49
CA ALA A 226 -17.17 -3.83 -4.84
C ALA A 226 -15.75 -3.26 -4.93
N ALA A 227 -14.76 -4.14 -4.77
CA ALA A 227 -13.36 -3.79 -4.68
C ALA A 227 -12.74 -3.47 -6.05
N LEU A 228 -13.14 -4.16 -7.11
CA LEU A 228 -12.48 -4.05 -8.40
C LEU A 228 -12.49 -2.62 -8.98
N PRO A 229 -13.61 -1.90 -9.04
CA PRO A 229 -13.62 -0.51 -9.53
C PRO A 229 -12.73 0.41 -8.71
N LEU A 230 -12.64 0.19 -7.39
CA LEU A 230 -11.80 0.98 -6.49
C LEU A 230 -10.31 0.69 -6.68
N LEU A 231 -9.94 -0.56 -7.01
CA LEU A 231 -8.56 -0.93 -7.36
C LEU A 231 -8.14 -0.34 -8.71
N GLN A 232 -9.02 -0.41 -9.71
CA GLN A 232 -8.78 0.23 -11.01
C GLN A 232 -8.61 1.74 -10.86
N LEU A 233 -9.45 2.35 -10.03
CA LEU A 233 -9.38 3.77 -9.69
C LEU A 233 -8.07 4.12 -8.98
N MET A 234 -7.64 3.31 -8.02
CA MET A 234 -6.35 3.47 -7.35
C MET A 234 -5.19 3.48 -8.33
N GLN A 235 -5.18 2.56 -9.30
CA GLN A 235 -4.13 2.52 -10.32
C GLN A 235 -4.14 3.77 -11.21
N ARG A 236 -5.33 4.26 -11.57
CA ARG A 236 -5.46 5.54 -12.31
C ARG A 236 -4.93 6.72 -11.51
N CYS A 237 -5.23 6.78 -10.20
CA CYS A 237 -4.72 7.80 -9.30
C CYS A 237 -3.19 7.74 -9.20
N GLY A 238 -2.61 6.54 -9.12
CA GLY A 238 -1.16 6.32 -9.12
C GLY A 238 -0.44 7.04 -10.27
N ARG A 239 -0.99 6.93 -11.48
CA ARG A 239 -0.42 7.56 -12.68
C ARG A 239 -0.46 9.10 -12.67
N LEU A 240 -1.31 9.71 -11.85
CA LEU A 240 -1.30 11.16 -11.66
C LEU A 240 -0.11 11.61 -10.79
N PHE A 241 0.28 10.79 -9.80
CA PHE A 241 1.43 11.08 -8.95
C PHE A 241 2.73 11.15 -9.75
N ASP A 242 2.91 10.27 -10.74
CA ASP A 242 4.06 10.31 -11.66
C ASP A 242 4.25 11.69 -12.29
N ARG A 243 3.17 12.22 -12.86
CA ARG A 243 3.23 13.45 -13.63
C ARG A 243 3.42 14.68 -12.73
N ALA A 244 2.86 14.65 -11.52
CA ALA A 244 2.99 15.77 -10.60
C ALA A 244 4.40 15.87 -9.99
N VAL A 245 5.06 14.74 -9.72
CA VAL A 245 6.47 14.71 -9.28
C VAL A 245 7.40 15.27 -10.35
N ALA A 246 7.15 14.91 -11.62
CA ALA A 246 7.93 15.44 -12.74
C ALA A 246 7.86 16.98 -12.81
N GLY A 247 6.69 17.58 -12.52
CA GLY A 247 6.53 19.04 -12.49
C GLY A 247 7.08 19.73 -11.22
N ALA A 248 7.05 19.07 -10.07
CA ALA A 248 7.55 19.65 -8.81
C ALA A 248 9.08 19.71 -8.74
N SER A 249 9.78 18.82 -9.44
CA SER A 249 11.24 18.76 -9.42
C SER A 249 11.91 20.01 -10.01
N SER A 250 11.19 20.80 -10.82
CA SER A 250 11.70 22.05 -11.40
C SER A 250 11.48 23.29 -10.53
N SER A 251 10.67 23.24 -9.46
CA SER A 251 10.25 24.45 -8.72
C SER A 251 11.03 24.76 -7.45
N GLY A 252 12.08 23.99 -7.11
CA GLY A 252 12.95 24.28 -5.96
C GLY A 252 12.26 24.24 -4.58
N ALA A 253 11.09 23.62 -4.48
CA ALA A 253 10.33 23.55 -3.24
C ALA A 253 11.07 22.78 -2.13
N ALA A 254 10.89 23.21 -0.88
CA ALA A 254 11.60 22.67 0.28
C ALA A 254 11.37 21.14 0.46
N PRO A 255 12.41 20.35 0.77
CA PRO A 255 12.41 18.88 0.70
C PRO A 255 11.48 18.14 1.69
N GLY A 256 10.78 18.85 2.60
CA GLY A 256 9.95 18.22 3.65
C GLY A 256 8.44 18.13 3.34
N ALA A 257 7.88 19.05 2.55
CA ALA A 257 6.43 19.14 2.35
C ALA A 257 5.88 18.13 1.32
N GLY A 258 6.74 17.59 0.44
CA GLY A 258 6.34 16.77 -0.71
C GLY A 258 6.12 15.27 -0.44
N LEU A 259 6.49 14.75 0.74
CA LEU A 259 6.42 13.29 1.00
C LEU A 259 5.04 12.80 1.48
N ALA A 260 4.18 13.69 1.98
CA ALA A 260 2.88 13.32 2.54
C ALA A 260 1.93 12.60 1.54
N PRO A 261 1.84 13.01 0.25
CA PRO A 261 0.95 12.36 -0.70
C PRO A 261 1.38 10.93 -1.05
N HIS A 262 2.67 10.72 -1.29
CA HIS A 262 3.22 9.40 -1.59
C HIS A 262 3.12 8.44 -0.41
N TYR A 263 3.31 8.92 0.82
CA TYR A 263 3.09 8.12 2.03
C TYR A 263 1.67 7.58 2.09
N ARG A 264 0.66 8.44 1.90
CA ARG A 264 -0.75 8.04 1.94
C ARG A 264 -1.09 7.08 0.81
N PHE A 265 -0.56 7.33 -0.38
CA PHE A 265 -0.75 6.45 -1.51
C PHE A 265 -0.12 5.06 -1.28
N TRP A 266 1.05 4.98 -0.64
CA TRP A 266 1.64 3.70 -0.22
C TRP A 266 0.76 2.96 0.80
N VAL A 267 0.25 3.65 1.83
CA VAL A 267 -0.67 3.04 2.81
C VAL A 267 -1.89 2.45 2.10
N TRP A 268 -2.43 3.18 1.12
CA TRP A 268 -3.55 2.73 0.32
C TRP A 268 -3.23 1.46 -0.48
N GLN A 269 -2.12 1.44 -1.21
CA GLN A 269 -1.70 0.27 -1.98
C GLN A 269 -1.45 -0.94 -1.08
N ASN A 270 -0.84 -0.74 0.09
CA ASN A 270 -0.58 -1.82 1.04
C ASN A 270 -1.90 -2.44 1.56
N THR A 271 -2.89 -1.61 1.91
CA THR A 271 -4.20 -2.09 2.36
C THR A 271 -4.98 -2.77 1.23
N ALA A 272 -4.94 -2.21 0.03
CA ALA A 272 -5.50 -2.82 -1.16
C ALA A 272 -4.86 -4.20 -1.46
N GLY A 273 -3.53 -4.30 -1.34
CA GLY A 273 -2.82 -5.57 -1.46
C GLY A 273 -3.32 -6.60 -0.44
N LYS A 274 -3.49 -6.21 0.83
CA LYS A 274 -3.98 -7.11 1.88
C LYS A 274 -5.37 -7.66 1.56
N LEU A 275 -6.24 -6.81 1.01
CA LEU A 275 -7.55 -7.26 0.54
C LEU A 275 -7.42 -8.27 -0.60
N VAL A 276 -6.58 -8.01 -1.59
CA VAL A 276 -6.31 -8.96 -2.69
C VAL A 276 -5.80 -10.30 -2.15
N TYR A 277 -4.90 -10.28 -1.15
CA TYR A 277 -4.41 -11.50 -0.49
C TYR A 277 -5.53 -12.28 0.19
N GLU A 278 -6.36 -11.64 1.02
CA GLU A 278 -7.45 -12.33 1.71
C GLU A 278 -8.52 -12.84 0.73
N LEU A 279 -8.85 -12.07 -0.31
CA LEU A 279 -9.72 -12.53 -1.38
C LEU A 279 -9.12 -13.77 -2.04
N THR A 280 -7.86 -13.72 -2.46
CA THR A 280 -7.18 -14.87 -3.08
C THR A 280 -7.15 -16.09 -2.14
N LYS A 281 -6.95 -15.87 -0.84
CA LYS A 281 -6.98 -16.93 0.17
C LYS A 281 -8.37 -17.57 0.25
N LEU A 282 -9.44 -16.77 0.30
CA LEU A 282 -10.80 -17.28 0.27
C LEU A 282 -11.06 -18.12 -0.98
N LEU A 283 -10.59 -17.66 -2.14
CA LEU A 283 -10.72 -18.40 -3.40
C LEU A 283 -9.97 -19.74 -3.39
N SER A 284 -8.85 -19.82 -2.69
CA SER A 284 -8.12 -21.08 -2.53
C SER A 284 -8.80 -22.07 -1.58
N VAL A 285 -9.62 -21.58 -0.64
CA VAL A 285 -10.33 -22.39 0.36
C VAL A 285 -11.71 -22.84 -0.12
N SER A 286 -12.35 -22.10 -1.04
CA SER A 286 -13.62 -22.43 -1.69
C SER A 286 -13.50 -23.60 -2.69
N SER A 287 -12.97 -24.71 -2.21
CA SER A 287 -12.72 -25.99 -2.90
C SER A 287 -14.05 -26.79 -3.07
N PRO A 288 -14.14 -27.73 -4.02
CA PRO A 288 -15.35 -28.14 -4.76
C PRO A 288 -16.35 -29.02 -4.00
N ALA A 289 -16.45 -28.86 -2.68
CA ALA A 289 -17.35 -29.65 -1.86
C ALA A 289 -18.75 -29.02 -1.71
N GLN A 290 -19.02 -27.84 -2.29
CA GLN A 290 -20.34 -27.21 -2.22
C GLN A 290 -21.19 -27.44 -3.49
N PRO A 291 -22.52 -27.38 -3.39
CA PRO A 291 -23.43 -27.64 -4.50
C PRO A 291 -23.21 -26.68 -5.68
N ALA A 292 -23.18 -27.24 -6.89
CA ALA A 292 -22.67 -26.64 -8.13
C ALA A 292 -23.32 -25.32 -8.59
N GLU A 293 -24.51 -24.96 -8.10
CA GLU A 293 -25.26 -23.81 -8.65
C GLU A 293 -24.81 -22.46 -8.08
N ALA A 294 -24.47 -22.36 -6.79
CA ALA A 294 -24.05 -21.11 -6.17
C ALA A 294 -22.55 -20.80 -6.38
N GLU A 295 -21.71 -21.83 -6.56
CA GLU A 295 -20.26 -21.66 -6.77
C GLU A 295 -19.93 -20.96 -8.09
N SER A 296 -20.74 -21.16 -9.15
CA SER A 296 -20.39 -20.66 -10.48
C SER A 296 -20.31 -19.13 -10.56
N SER A 297 -21.14 -18.41 -9.80
CA SER A 297 -21.18 -16.94 -9.81
C SER A 297 -19.99 -16.33 -9.07
N VAL A 298 -19.70 -16.81 -7.85
CA VAL A 298 -18.60 -16.28 -7.03
C VAL A 298 -17.25 -16.62 -7.66
N GLN A 299 -17.09 -17.82 -8.18
CA GLN A 299 -15.87 -18.23 -8.86
C GLN A 299 -15.64 -17.44 -10.15
N GLY A 300 -16.70 -17.13 -10.91
CA GLY A 300 -16.61 -16.25 -12.08
C GLY A 300 -16.10 -14.85 -11.73
N LEU A 301 -16.72 -14.22 -10.74
CA LEU A 301 -16.32 -12.86 -10.28
C LEU A 301 -14.89 -12.82 -9.72
N ALA A 302 -14.52 -13.86 -8.99
CA ALA A 302 -13.19 -14.05 -8.47
C ALA A 302 -12.12 -14.21 -9.56
N LEU A 303 -12.45 -14.96 -10.61
CA LEU A 303 -11.58 -15.11 -11.77
C LEU A 303 -11.47 -13.79 -12.54
N ASP A 304 -12.57 -13.06 -12.71
CA ASP A 304 -12.56 -11.73 -13.33
C ASP A 304 -11.70 -10.75 -12.53
N PHE A 305 -11.79 -10.79 -11.20
CA PHE A 305 -10.93 -10.04 -10.30
C PHE A 305 -9.45 -10.43 -10.46
N ALA A 306 -9.15 -11.74 -10.46
CA ALA A 306 -7.78 -12.24 -10.62
C ALA A 306 -7.21 -12.00 -12.03
N ARG A 307 -8.06 -11.73 -13.02
CA ARG A 307 -7.67 -11.40 -14.41
C ARG A 307 -7.45 -9.91 -14.64
N ASP A 308 -7.91 -9.07 -13.73
CA ASP A 308 -7.84 -7.63 -13.94
C ASP A 308 -6.39 -7.12 -13.89
N ALA A 309 -6.02 -6.36 -14.91
CA ALA A 309 -4.66 -5.85 -15.05
C ALA A 309 -4.25 -4.91 -13.89
N ALA A 310 -5.20 -4.18 -13.30
CA ALA A 310 -4.93 -3.27 -12.18
C ALA A 310 -4.54 -4.03 -10.91
N VAL A 311 -5.09 -5.25 -10.72
CA VAL A 311 -4.75 -6.13 -9.59
C VAL A 311 -3.33 -6.65 -9.75
N PHE A 312 -2.94 -7.09 -10.95
CA PHE A 312 -1.56 -7.49 -11.23
C PHE A 312 -0.58 -6.33 -11.13
N GLU A 313 -0.93 -5.15 -11.66
CA GLU A 313 -0.12 -3.94 -11.57
C GLU A 313 0.12 -3.55 -10.11
N LEU A 314 -0.91 -3.61 -9.26
CA LEU A 314 -0.79 -3.40 -7.81
C LEU A 314 0.21 -4.36 -7.16
N LEU A 315 0.05 -5.66 -7.38
CA LEU A 315 0.92 -6.65 -6.74
C LEU A 315 2.36 -6.54 -7.22
N LEU A 316 2.58 -6.26 -8.50
CA LEU A 316 3.93 -6.00 -9.03
C LEU A 316 4.55 -4.75 -8.40
N GLN A 317 3.79 -3.66 -8.23
CA GLN A 317 4.26 -2.45 -7.56
C GLN A 317 4.63 -2.72 -6.09
N LEU A 318 3.82 -3.50 -5.36
CA LEU A 318 4.10 -3.90 -3.98
C LEU A 318 5.34 -4.78 -3.87
N LEU A 319 5.45 -5.80 -4.73
CA LEU A 319 6.64 -6.66 -4.82
C LEU A 319 7.88 -5.83 -5.12
N LEU A 320 7.80 -4.94 -6.11
CA LEU A 320 8.90 -4.08 -6.52
C LEU A 320 9.37 -3.19 -5.37
N TRP A 321 8.43 -2.58 -4.65
CA TRP A 321 8.77 -1.75 -3.49
C TRP A 321 9.51 -2.55 -2.41
N HIS A 322 8.96 -3.68 -1.99
CA HIS A 322 9.56 -4.48 -0.94
C HIS A 322 10.91 -5.08 -1.36
N THR A 323 11.06 -5.47 -2.64
CA THR A 323 12.34 -5.93 -3.20
C THR A 323 13.39 -4.83 -3.10
N ALA A 324 13.03 -3.61 -3.49
CA ALA A 324 13.93 -2.46 -3.38
C ALA A 324 14.32 -2.17 -1.91
N GLN A 325 13.40 -2.35 -0.95
CA GLN A 325 13.72 -2.22 0.48
C GLN A 325 14.67 -3.31 0.97
N LEU A 326 14.42 -4.58 0.64
CA LEU A 326 15.32 -5.68 0.99
C LEU A 326 16.70 -5.46 0.38
N HIS A 327 16.78 -5.03 -0.88
CA HIS A 327 18.04 -4.71 -1.53
C HIS A 327 18.81 -3.58 -0.83
N ARG A 328 18.11 -2.51 -0.42
CA ARG A 328 18.71 -1.41 0.37
C ARG A 328 19.25 -1.92 1.71
N LEU A 329 18.48 -2.74 2.42
CA LEU A 329 18.88 -3.34 3.69
C LEU A 329 20.09 -4.26 3.51
N HIS A 330 20.06 -5.13 2.51
CA HIS A 330 21.16 -6.03 2.14
C HIS A 330 22.44 -5.25 1.84
N THR A 331 22.36 -4.22 0.98
CA THR A 331 23.51 -3.36 0.64
C THR A 331 24.06 -2.63 1.85
N SER A 332 23.20 -2.11 2.73
CA SER A 332 23.65 -1.42 3.96
C SER A 332 24.41 -2.37 4.90
N GLN A 333 23.91 -3.60 5.06
CA GLN A 333 24.57 -4.63 5.86
C GLN A 333 25.91 -5.05 5.24
N LEU A 334 25.98 -5.19 3.92
CA LEU A 334 27.21 -5.45 3.17
C LEU A 334 28.28 -4.40 3.46
N ARG A 335 27.90 -3.11 3.37
CA ARG A 335 28.81 -1.99 3.68
C ARG A 335 29.26 -2.01 5.13
N GLN A 336 28.37 -2.30 6.06
CA GLN A 336 28.72 -2.40 7.48
C GLN A 336 29.71 -3.55 7.74
N ARG A 337 29.50 -4.72 7.12
CA ARG A 337 30.45 -5.85 7.21
C ARG A 337 31.81 -5.49 6.64
N GLN A 338 31.86 -4.82 5.48
CA GLN A 338 33.11 -4.35 4.89
C GLN A 338 33.84 -3.36 5.80
N GLN A 339 33.13 -2.43 6.44
CA GLN A 339 33.73 -1.49 7.40
C GLN A 339 34.29 -2.21 8.63
N LEU A 340 33.57 -3.19 9.19
CA LEU A 340 34.06 -3.98 10.31
C LEU A 340 35.29 -4.81 9.96
N GLN A 341 35.32 -5.41 8.75
CA GLN A 341 36.51 -6.14 8.28
C GLN A 341 37.71 -5.20 8.09
N GLN A 342 37.50 -3.99 7.56
CA GLN A 342 38.55 -2.99 7.46
C GLN A 342 39.06 -2.55 8.84
N GLN A 343 38.16 -2.39 9.82
CA GLN A 343 38.54 -2.09 11.20
C GLN A 343 39.33 -3.23 11.85
N ARG A 344 38.89 -4.49 11.69
CA ARG A 344 39.65 -5.66 12.19
C ARG A 344 41.04 -5.74 11.56
N ARG A 345 41.14 -5.57 10.24
CA ARG A 345 42.45 -5.54 9.56
C ARG A 345 43.35 -4.41 10.09
N ARG A 346 42.78 -3.23 10.38
CA ARG A 346 43.54 -2.14 10.99
C ARG A 346 44.01 -2.46 12.42
N GLN A 347 43.21 -3.19 13.18
CA GLN A 347 43.59 -3.64 14.53
C GLN A 347 44.65 -4.75 14.48
N GLU A 348 44.54 -5.67 13.52
CA GLU A 348 45.52 -6.76 13.30
C GLU A 348 46.86 -6.26 12.78
N LEU A 349 46.86 -5.21 11.94
CA LEU A 349 48.10 -4.57 11.48
C LEU A 349 48.83 -3.81 12.60
N GLY A 350 48.20 -3.66 13.77
CA GLY A 350 48.71 -2.90 14.91
C GLY A 350 48.92 -1.42 14.58
N PRO A 351 49.14 -0.56 15.59
CA PRO A 351 49.88 0.65 15.34
C PRO A 351 51.24 0.20 14.81
N VAL A 352 51.52 0.47 13.53
CA VAL A 352 52.90 0.43 13.04
C VAL A 352 53.62 1.43 13.92
N ASN A 353 54.34 0.92 14.93
CA ASN A 353 55.24 1.71 15.75
C ASN A 353 56.30 2.22 14.78
N THR A 354 56.03 3.35 14.13
CA THR A 354 57.05 4.15 13.48
C THR A 354 58.00 4.54 14.60
N PRO A 355 59.23 4.01 14.62
CA PRO A 355 60.19 4.42 15.63
C PRO A 355 60.48 5.90 15.37
N SER A 356 59.97 6.75 16.26
CA SER A 356 60.28 8.16 16.30
C SER A 356 61.69 8.35 16.85
N ASP A 357 62.71 7.91 16.11
CA ASP A 357 64.10 8.29 16.35
C ASP A 357 64.50 9.35 15.32
N PRO A 358 64.41 10.65 15.66
CA PRO A 358 65.15 11.65 14.93
C PRO A 358 66.59 11.61 15.43
N GLN A 359 67.53 11.42 14.50
CA GLN A 359 68.99 11.41 14.68
C GLN A 359 69.59 10.02 14.99
N GLN A 360 70.15 9.37 13.98
CA GLN A 360 71.59 9.53 13.70
C GLN A 360 71.96 8.90 12.36
N ARG A 361 72.84 9.63 11.66
CA ARG A 361 73.52 9.24 10.43
C ARG A 361 74.33 7.96 10.67
N SER A 362 74.33 7.05 9.70
CA SER A 362 75.51 6.68 8.89
C SER A 362 75.39 5.24 8.39
N SER A 363 75.53 5.10 7.07
CA SER A 363 76.18 4.02 6.32
C SER A 363 76.42 2.68 7.03
N SER A 364 75.87 1.59 6.48
CA SER A 364 76.65 0.55 5.79
C SER A 364 75.81 -0.68 5.44
N SER A 365 76.08 -1.18 4.24
CA SER A 365 75.71 -2.46 3.63
C SER A 365 75.79 -3.64 4.60
N SER A 366 74.82 -4.56 4.55
CA SER A 366 75.08 -6.01 4.37
C SER A 366 73.81 -6.83 4.31
N SER A 367 73.79 -7.67 3.28
CA SER A 367 72.90 -8.78 3.00
C SER A 367 72.71 -9.71 4.20
N SER A 368 71.46 -10.04 4.55
CA SER A 368 71.15 -11.35 5.13
C SER A 368 69.75 -11.80 4.73
N ASN A 369 69.72 -12.94 4.05
CA ASN A 369 68.54 -13.73 3.73
C ASN A 369 67.89 -14.22 5.03
N GLY A 370 66.95 -13.45 5.57
CA GLY A 370 66.04 -13.90 6.63
C GLY A 370 64.72 -14.35 6.02
N GLN A 371 64.66 -15.63 5.65
CA GLN A 371 63.48 -16.32 5.13
C GLN A 371 62.43 -16.43 6.26
N ALA A 372 61.71 -15.33 6.54
CA ALA A 372 60.58 -15.34 7.46
C ALA A 372 59.43 -16.11 6.79
N GLN A 373 59.22 -17.31 7.32
CA GLN A 373 58.19 -18.27 7.01
C GLN A 373 56.80 -17.62 7.22
N LEU A 374 56.34 -16.91 6.17
CA LEU A 374 54.99 -16.41 6.02
C LEU A 374 54.03 -17.59 6.15
N GLN A 375 53.27 -17.64 7.24
CA GLN A 375 52.20 -18.61 7.45
C GLN A 375 51.26 -18.60 6.23
N PRO A 376 51.19 -19.71 5.47
CA PRO A 376 50.20 -19.86 4.43
C PRO A 376 48.91 -20.39 5.05
N GLY A 377 47.76 -19.87 4.66
CA GLY A 377 46.58 -20.74 4.61
C GLY A 377 45.28 -20.27 5.26
N LEU A 378 45.04 -18.98 5.48
CA LEU A 378 43.65 -18.51 5.39
C LEU A 378 43.41 -18.09 3.94
N SER A 379 42.86 -19.04 3.18
CA SER A 379 42.66 -18.92 1.75
C SER A 379 41.87 -17.64 1.44
N LYS A 380 42.44 -16.77 0.60
CA LYS A 380 41.77 -15.60 0.02
C LYS A 380 40.43 -15.96 -0.67
N GLN A 381 40.19 -17.25 -0.93
CA GLN A 381 39.05 -17.79 -1.62
C GLN A 381 37.80 -17.90 -0.73
N GLU A 382 37.93 -18.20 0.57
CA GLU A 382 36.79 -18.14 1.52
C GLU A 382 36.32 -16.70 1.75
N LEU A 383 37.21 -15.71 1.63
CA LEU A 383 36.86 -14.29 1.74
C LEU A 383 36.15 -13.71 0.51
N CYS A 384 36.19 -14.40 -0.64
CA CYS A 384 35.58 -13.94 -1.89
C CYS A 384 34.23 -14.58 -2.20
N ALA A 385 33.92 -15.75 -1.64
CA ALA A 385 32.63 -16.41 -1.86
C ALA A 385 31.44 -15.69 -1.19
N ASP A 386 31.72 -14.75 -0.29
CA ASP A 386 30.74 -14.24 0.68
C ASP A 386 29.91 -13.03 0.22
N LEU A 387 30.20 -12.47 -0.96
CA LEU A 387 29.54 -11.24 -1.41
C LEU A 387 29.29 -11.26 -2.92
N LEU A 388 28.46 -12.21 -3.37
CA LEU A 388 27.86 -12.08 -4.69
C LEU A 388 27.08 -10.76 -4.72
N HIS A 389 27.55 -9.82 -5.53
CA HIS A 389 26.85 -8.57 -5.75
C HIS A 389 25.53 -8.86 -6.46
N ILE A 390 24.44 -8.87 -5.69
CA ILE A 390 23.09 -9.08 -6.24
C ILE A 390 22.76 -7.90 -7.17
N PRO A 391 22.45 -8.14 -8.45
CA PRO A 391 22.07 -7.06 -9.36
C PRO A 391 20.79 -6.37 -8.89
N ALA A 392 20.78 -5.04 -8.94
CA ALA A 392 19.65 -4.20 -8.55
C ALA A 392 18.65 -4.05 -9.72
N PHE A 393 18.08 -5.15 -10.19
CA PHE A 393 17.17 -5.14 -11.36
C PHE A 393 15.99 -4.18 -11.19
N HIS A 394 15.50 -4.00 -9.96
CA HIS A 394 14.46 -3.04 -9.61
C HIS A 394 14.75 -1.59 -10.04
N ARG A 395 16.01 -1.20 -10.28
CA ARG A 395 16.36 0.15 -10.76
C ARG A 395 15.79 0.45 -12.14
N ASP A 396 15.83 -0.52 -13.03
CA ASP A 396 15.27 -0.38 -14.38
C ASP A 396 13.73 -0.34 -14.33
N LEU A 397 13.15 -0.86 -13.24
CA LEU A 397 11.71 -1.00 -13.06
C LEU A 397 11.08 0.17 -12.32
N LEU A 398 11.87 1.17 -11.90
CA LEU A 398 11.35 2.35 -11.22
C LEU A 398 10.28 3.08 -12.03
N GLN A 399 10.29 2.95 -13.36
CA GLN A 399 9.28 3.54 -14.23
C GLN A 399 7.88 2.89 -14.08
N LEU A 400 7.80 1.70 -13.49
CA LEU A 400 6.51 1.03 -13.21
C LEU A 400 5.87 1.51 -11.90
N LEU A 401 6.62 2.18 -11.04
CA LEU A 401 6.09 2.69 -9.78
C LEU A 401 5.42 4.04 -9.98
N PRO A 402 4.23 4.25 -9.41
CA PRO A 402 3.55 5.53 -9.46
C PRO A 402 4.28 6.57 -8.60
N GLY A 403 4.99 7.49 -9.23
CA GLY A 403 5.90 8.47 -8.67
C GLY A 403 7.38 8.05 -8.75
N GLY A 404 7.69 6.92 -9.39
CA GLY A 404 9.02 6.35 -9.53
C GLY A 404 9.82 6.32 -8.23
N ARG A 405 10.94 7.05 -8.22
CA ARG A 405 11.84 7.12 -7.06
C ARG A 405 11.22 7.84 -5.86
N ALA A 406 10.42 8.88 -6.07
CA ALA A 406 9.80 9.64 -4.99
C ALA A 406 8.84 8.77 -4.17
N TYR A 407 8.12 7.87 -4.85
CA TYR A 407 7.29 6.86 -4.20
C TYR A 407 8.11 5.92 -3.31
N LEU A 408 9.22 5.36 -3.84
CA LEU A 408 10.09 4.50 -3.05
C LEU A 408 10.62 5.19 -1.79
N ASP A 409 10.98 6.47 -1.91
CA ASP A 409 11.59 7.22 -0.81
C ASP A 409 10.54 7.61 0.24
N ALA A 410 9.33 7.97 -0.16
CA ALA A 410 8.22 8.19 0.78
C ALA A 410 7.80 6.91 1.50
N ALA A 411 7.74 5.79 0.79
CA ALA A 411 7.43 4.50 1.38
C ALA A 411 8.58 3.99 2.27
N ALA A 412 9.84 4.27 1.94
CA ALA A 412 10.98 4.02 2.84
C ALA A 412 10.88 4.86 4.13
N ALA A 413 10.49 6.14 4.00
CA ALA A 413 10.25 7.01 5.15
C ALA A 413 9.07 6.52 6.01
N ALA A 414 8.04 5.93 5.38
CA ALA A 414 6.94 5.25 6.06
C ALA A 414 7.45 4.06 6.88
N ALA A 415 8.20 3.17 6.23
CA ALA A 415 8.75 1.98 6.86
C ALA A 415 9.71 2.32 8.00
N ALA A 416 10.46 3.43 7.90
CA ALA A 416 11.32 3.91 8.97
C ALA A 416 10.58 4.20 10.29
N LYS A 417 9.26 4.46 10.25
CA LYS A 417 8.43 4.64 11.44
C LYS A 417 8.05 3.32 12.13
N VAL A 418 8.27 2.17 11.49
CA VAL A 418 7.85 0.84 11.97
C VAL A 418 8.83 0.26 13.01
N GLY A 419 9.89 0.97 13.38
CA GLY A 419 10.79 0.59 14.49
C GLY A 419 12.22 0.27 14.04
N SER A 420 12.84 -0.71 14.70
CA SER A 420 14.26 -1.07 14.49
C SER A 420 14.54 -1.55 13.04
N SER A 421 15.81 -1.60 12.65
CA SER A 421 16.20 -2.18 11.34
C SER A 421 15.76 -3.64 11.19
N GLU A 422 15.77 -4.42 12.27
CA GLU A 422 15.36 -5.82 12.25
C GLU A 422 13.84 -5.97 12.11
N ALA A 423 13.07 -5.21 12.90
CA ALA A 423 11.61 -5.20 12.77
C ALA A 423 11.16 -4.81 11.34
N ARG A 424 11.86 -3.86 10.73
CA ARG A 424 11.62 -3.47 9.32
C ARG A 424 11.97 -4.58 8.35
N ARG A 425 13.07 -5.31 8.57
CA ARG A 425 13.46 -6.44 7.72
C ARG A 425 12.41 -7.54 7.81
N GLN A 426 12.00 -7.92 9.02
CA GLN A 426 10.99 -8.94 9.25
C GLN A 426 9.64 -8.56 8.62
N PHE A 427 9.20 -7.31 8.81
CA PHE A 427 8.00 -6.78 8.16
C PHE A 427 8.07 -6.88 6.63
N CYS A 428 9.22 -6.54 6.03
CA CYS A 428 9.39 -6.64 4.58
C CYS A 428 9.37 -8.10 4.09
N ARG A 429 10.01 -9.02 4.81
CA ARG A 429 10.03 -10.45 4.47
C ARG A 429 8.63 -11.07 4.52
N LEU A 430 7.89 -10.84 5.61
CA LEU A 430 6.53 -11.35 5.76
C LEU A 430 5.61 -10.80 4.66
N SER A 431 5.69 -9.50 4.40
CA SER A 431 4.88 -8.87 3.35
C SER A 431 5.22 -9.41 1.96
N LEU A 432 6.51 -9.60 1.64
CA LEU A 432 6.93 -10.21 0.37
C LEU A 432 6.40 -11.63 0.19
N THR A 433 6.47 -12.43 1.24
CA THR A 433 5.95 -13.80 1.22
C THR A 433 4.46 -13.77 0.92
N HIS A 434 3.69 -12.90 1.59
CA HIS A 434 2.26 -12.72 1.30
C HIS A 434 2.02 -12.32 -0.16
N TRP A 435 2.74 -11.33 -0.70
CA TRP A 435 2.54 -10.86 -2.07
C TRP A 435 2.96 -11.88 -3.13
N ALA A 436 4.08 -12.58 -2.92
CA ALA A 436 4.54 -13.63 -3.81
C ALA A 436 3.55 -14.80 -3.85
N TYR A 437 3.10 -15.26 -2.67
CA TYR A 437 2.06 -16.28 -2.54
C TYR A 437 0.76 -15.86 -3.23
N THR A 438 0.30 -14.62 -3.00
CA THR A 438 -0.93 -14.08 -3.63
C THR A 438 -0.81 -14.14 -5.15
N LEU A 439 0.31 -13.63 -5.68
CA LEU A 439 0.54 -13.54 -7.11
C LEU A 439 0.62 -14.94 -7.74
N ALA A 440 1.34 -15.88 -7.11
CA ALA A 440 1.46 -17.26 -7.58
C ALA A 440 0.10 -17.98 -7.60
N ASN A 441 -0.73 -17.78 -6.57
CA ASN A 441 -2.06 -18.39 -6.54
C ASN A 441 -3.02 -17.76 -7.54
N MET A 442 -3.02 -16.43 -7.71
CA MET A 442 -3.86 -15.81 -8.74
C MET A 442 -3.49 -16.29 -10.14
N ILE A 443 -2.19 -16.37 -10.46
CA ILE A 443 -1.73 -16.96 -11.73
C ILE A 443 -2.16 -18.43 -11.84
N SER A 444 -2.02 -19.22 -10.77
CA SER A 444 -2.45 -20.63 -10.77
C SER A 444 -3.95 -20.79 -11.01
N CYS A 445 -4.79 -19.97 -10.36
CA CYS A 445 -6.24 -19.96 -10.57
C CYS A 445 -6.59 -19.60 -12.01
N CYS A 446 -5.91 -18.58 -12.51
CA CYS A 446 -5.96 -18.14 -13.89
C CYS A 446 -5.65 -19.26 -14.90
N PHE A 447 -4.61 -20.06 -14.67
CA PHE A 447 -4.21 -21.19 -15.53
C PHE A 447 -5.19 -22.36 -15.55
N ARG A 448 -5.88 -22.62 -14.43
CA ARG A 448 -6.86 -23.71 -14.36
C ARG A 448 -8.06 -23.47 -15.27
N ASP A 449 -8.38 -22.21 -15.53
CA ASP A 449 -9.48 -21.84 -16.39
C ASP A 449 -8.97 -21.69 -17.84
N CYS A 450 -9.30 -22.65 -18.71
CA CYS A 450 -8.75 -22.86 -20.07
C CYS A 450 -8.82 -21.65 -21.02
N LYS A 451 -9.39 -20.52 -20.60
CA LYS A 451 -9.45 -19.25 -21.34
C LYS A 451 -8.20 -18.38 -21.20
N TRP A 452 -7.17 -18.84 -20.48
CA TRP A 452 -6.01 -18.01 -20.13
C TRP A 452 -5.13 -17.54 -21.30
N GLN A 453 -5.05 -18.33 -22.39
CA GLN A 453 -4.25 -17.98 -23.57
C GLN A 453 -4.67 -16.63 -24.21
N GLN A 454 -5.96 -16.27 -24.16
CA GLN A 454 -6.43 -15.01 -24.72
C GLN A 454 -5.97 -13.79 -23.89
N LEU A 455 -5.85 -13.96 -22.57
CA LEU A 455 -5.50 -12.87 -21.65
C LEU A 455 -4.03 -12.48 -21.73
N LEU A 456 -3.14 -13.46 -21.90
CA LEU A 456 -1.71 -13.22 -22.07
C LEU A 456 -1.36 -12.50 -23.36
N SER A 457 -2.14 -12.75 -24.41
CA SER A 457 -1.86 -12.23 -25.76
C SER A 457 -1.92 -10.70 -25.87
N ARG A 458 -2.43 -9.99 -24.85
CA ARG A 458 -2.79 -8.57 -24.97
C ARG A 458 -2.21 -7.62 -23.92
N ASN A 459 -0.98 -7.85 -23.46
CA ASN A 459 -0.21 -6.99 -22.53
C ASN A 459 -0.36 -7.32 -21.04
N ALA A 460 -0.27 -8.60 -20.65
CA ALA A 460 -0.23 -8.96 -19.24
C ALA A 460 1.08 -8.46 -18.59
N PRO A 461 1.06 -7.47 -17.67
CA PRO A 461 2.28 -6.89 -17.10
C PRO A 461 3.13 -7.93 -16.37
N ILE A 462 2.49 -9.00 -15.90
CA ILE A 462 3.09 -10.10 -15.15
C ILE A 462 4.01 -11.01 -15.97
N LEU A 463 3.84 -11.05 -17.28
CA LEU A 463 4.74 -11.79 -18.19
C LEU A 463 5.84 -10.92 -18.78
N SER A 464 5.89 -9.64 -18.41
CA SER A 464 6.95 -8.77 -18.90
C SER A 464 8.32 -9.32 -18.46
N ALA A 465 9.33 -9.18 -19.31
CA ALA A 465 10.72 -9.49 -18.96
C ALA A 465 11.15 -8.80 -17.65
N THR A 466 10.57 -7.62 -17.41
CA THR A 466 10.65 -6.85 -16.19
C THR A 466 10.16 -7.60 -14.95
N ALA A 467 8.95 -8.17 -14.99
CA ALA A 467 8.41 -8.95 -13.88
C ALA A 467 9.27 -10.18 -13.59
N VAL A 468 9.78 -10.87 -14.62
CA VAL A 468 10.69 -12.01 -14.47
C VAL A 468 11.99 -11.58 -13.77
N LYS A 469 12.62 -10.47 -14.20
CA LYS A 469 13.83 -9.93 -13.56
C LYS A 469 13.62 -9.59 -12.08
N LEU A 470 12.45 -9.04 -11.74
CA LEU A 470 12.10 -8.73 -10.36
C LEU A 470 12.05 -10.00 -9.48
N VAL A 471 11.46 -11.07 -10.01
CA VAL A 471 11.31 -12.35 -9.32
C VAL A 471 12.66 -13.02 -9.12
N LEU A 472 13.54 -12.95 -10.13
CA LEU A 472 14.93 -13.40 -10.01
C LEU A 472 15.70 -12.59 -8.95
N GLU A 473 15.51 -11.27 -8.87
CA GLU A 473 16.12 -10.45 -7.80
C GLU A 473 15.68 -10.93 -6.41
N LEU A 474 14.38 -11.20 -6.25
CA LEU A 474 13.82 -11.71 -5.00
C LEU A 474 14.39 -13.07 -4.62
N GLN A 475 14.54 -13.98 -5.58
CA GLN A 475 15.16 -15.29 -5.34
C GLN A 475 16.61 -15.15 -4.86
N LEU A 476 17.40 -14.29 -5.50
CA LEU A 476 18.77 -14.05 -5.11
C LEU A 476 18.88 -13.43 -3.71
N LEU A 477 17.99 -12.49 -3.37
CA LEU A 477 17.93 -11.89 -2.04
C LEU A 477 17.54 -12.92 -0.96
N ALA A 478 16.56 -13.77 -1.24
CA ALA A 478 16.12 -14.81 -0.32
C ALA A 478 17.20 -15.89 -0.13
N ALA A 479 17.88 -16.31 -1.20
CA ALA A 479 18.99 -17.25 -1.13
C ALA A 479 20.18 -16.70 -0.32
N ALA A 480 20.50 -15.42 -0.48
CA ALA A 480 21.54 -14.76 0.32
C ALA A 480 21.19 -14.70 1.81
N ASP A 481 19.91 -14.52 2.15
CA ASP A 481 19.42 -14.55 3.53
C ASP A 481 19.54 -15.96 4.15
N VAL A 482 19.16 -17.01 3.41
CA VAL A 482 19.32 -18.42 3.85
C VAL A 482 20.79 -18.78 4.04
N GLN A 483 21.65 -18.43 3.09
CA GLN A 483 23.09 -18.68 3.19
C GLN A 483 23.69 -18.02 4.42
N LYS A 484 23.29 -16.77 4.70
CA LYS A 484 23.74 -16.03 5.90
C LYS A 484 23.33 -16.74 7.19
N GLN A 485 22.10 -17.25 7.27
CA GLN A 485 21.63 -17.98 8.46
C GLN A 485 22.40 -19.29 8.66
N ASN A 486 22.63 -20.04 7.58
CA ASN A 486 23.43 -21.28 7.64
C ASN A 486 24.86 -21.03 8.12
N GLN A 487 25.50 -19.95 7.66
CA GLN A 487 26.82 -19.56 8.16
C GLN A 487 26.81 -19.18 9.65
N GLN A 488 25.77 -18.49 10.12
CA GLN A 488 25.63 -18.16 11.54
C GLN A 488 25.46 -19.41 12.41
N GLN A 489 24.68 -20.39 11.95
CA GLN A 489 24.53 -21.67 12.64
C GLN A 489 25.85 -22.46 12.69
N GLN A 490 26.61 -22.48 11.60
CA GLN A 490 27.93 -23.14 11.57
C GLN A 490 28.94 -22.48 12.54
N GLN A 491 28.94 -21.15 12.63
CA GLN A 491 29.83 -20.43 13.56
C GLN A 491 29.43 -20.64 15.02
N GLN A 492 28.13 -20.73 15.33
CA GLN A 492 27.65 -21.01 16.68
C GLN A 492 27.97 -22.44 17.11
N GLY A 493 27.85 -23.41 16.20
CA GLY A 493 28.17 -24.82 16.47
C GLY A 493 29.65 -25.10 16.79
N HIS A 494 30.56 -24.18 16.51
CA HIS A 494 31.98 -24.29 16.91
C HIS A 494 32.30 -23.54 18.21
N ALA A 495 31.47 -22.57 18.61
CA ALA A 495 31.71 -21.74 19.79
C ALA A 495 31.01 -22.26 21.05
N HIS A 496 29.92 -23.01 20.90
CA HIS A 496 29.24 -23.66 22.01
C HIS A 496 29.55 -25.15 22.01
N GLY A 497 30.39 -25.55 22.98
CA GLY A 497 30.55 -26.95 23.34
C GLY A 497 29.21 -27.57 23.79
N PRO A 498 29.10 -28.91 23.79
CA PRO A 498 27.84 -29.66 23.86
C PRO A 498 27.00 -29.51 25.15
N GLU A 499 27.31 -28.59 26.06
CA GLU A 499 26.70 -28.53 27.41
C GLU A 499 25.68 -27.39 27.63
N ALA A 500 25.38 -26.56 26.63
CA ALA A 500 24.42 -25.45 26.78
C ALA A 500 23.21 -25.61 25.85
N GLU A 501 22.44 -26.67 26.06
CA GLU A 501 21.13 -26.88 25.43
C GLU A 501 20.08 -26.10 26.24
N VAL A 502 19.96 -24.80 25.98
CA VAL A 502 18.91 -23.94 26.56
C VAL A 502 18.00 -23.47 25.43
N ASP A 503 16.70 -23.77 25.57
CA ASP A 503 15.59 -23.49 24.67
C ASP A 503 15.62 -22.08 24.06
N ASN A 504 16.17 -21.96 22.86
CA ASN A 504 16.20 -20.71 22.12
C ASN A 504 15.43 -20.89 20.80
N GLU A 505 14.09 -20.84 20.87
CA GLU A 505 13.19 -21.03 19.71
C GLU A 505 13.17 -19.85 18.71
N ALA A 506 13.80 -18.72 19.04
CA ALA A 506 13.71 -17.49 18.24
C ALA A 506 14.23 -17.55 16.77
N PRO A 507 15.30 -18.31 16.41
CA PRO A 507 15.85 -18.24 15.06
C PRO A 507 15.12 -19.10 14.01
N GLN A 508 14.22 -20.01 14.41
CA GLN A 508 13.56 -20.96 13.50
C GLN A 508 12.61 -20.24 12.52
N ASN A 509 11.79 -19.32 13.03
CA ASN A 509 10.75 -18.62 12.26
C ASN A 509 11.31 -17.83 11.06
N ASP A 510 12.52 -17.28 11.17
CA ASP A 510 13.10 -16.48 10.10
C ASP A 510 13.58 -17.33 8.92
N LEU A 511 14.05 -18.56 9.18
CA LEU A 511 14.49 -19.49 8.14
C LEU A 511 13.28 -19.97 7.32
N ASP A 512 12.17 -20.25 8.00
CA ASP A 512 10.93 -20.70 7.36
C ASP A 512 10.37 -19.64 6.40
N VAL A 513 10.41 -18.36 6.78
CA VAL A 513 9.93 -17.27 5.91
C VAL A 513 10.78 -17.13 4.64
N ALA A 514 12.11 -17.20 4.76
CA ALA A 514 13.00 -17.10 3.60
C ALA A 514 12.85 -18.31 2.67
N ALA A 515 12.70 -19.51 3.23
CA ALA A 515 12.43 -20.73 2.48
C ALA A 515 11.07 -20.68 1.75
N CYS A 516 10.01 -20.21 2.42
CA CYS A 516 8.70 -19.98 1.80
C CYS A 516 8.79 -19.00 0.64
N LEU A 517 9.50 -17.88 0.82
CA LEU A 517 9.70 -16.89 -0.26
C LEU A 517 10.42 -17.50 -1.47
N LEU A 518 11.45 -18.33 -1.26
CA LEU A 518 12.13 -19.05 -2.36
C LEU A 518 11.17 -20.01 -3.07
N LEU A 519 10.35 -20.74 -2.34
CA LEU A 519 9.39 -21.69 -2.91
C LEU A 519 8.32 -20.96 -3.74
N ASP A 520 7.75 -19.88 -3.20
CA ASP A 520 6.71 -19.09 -3.88
C ASP A 520 7.25 -18.39 -5.13
N THR A 521 8.46 -17.83 -5.06
CA THR A 521 9.09 -17.18 -6.22
C THR A 521 9.51 -18.19 -7.28
N ASN A 522 9.98 -19.39 -6.91
CA ASN A 522 10.23 -20.48 -7.84
C ASN A 522 8.94 -20.92 -8.55
N ARG A 523 7.85 -21.10 -7.80
CA ARG A 523 6.54 -21.41 -8.37
C ARG A 523 6.09 -20.33 -9.34
N LEU A 524 6.26 -19.06 -8.98
CA LEU A 524 5.91 -17.94 -9.84
C LEU A 524 6.75 -17.92 -11.13
N LEU A 525 8.05 -18.16 -11.04
CA LEU A 525 8.93 -18.24 -12.20
C LEU A 525 8.53 -19.39 -13.13
N GLN A 526 8.22 -20.58 -12.58
CA GLN A 526 7.72 -21.72 -13.35
C GLN A 526 6.42 -21.37 -14.09
N LEU A 527 5.49 -20.70 -13.39
CA LEU A 527 4.24 -20.24 -13.98
C LEU A 527 4.47 -19.21 -15.10
N GLN A 528 5.41 -18.28 -14.93
CA GLN A 528 5.79 -17.30 -15.98
C GLN A 528 6.43 -17.98 -17.20
N VAL A 529 7.31 -18.96 -16.98
CA VAL A 529 7.94 -19.74 -18.06
C VAL A 529 6.87 -20.55 -18.81
N TRP A 530 5.98 -21.22 -18.08
CA TRP A 530 4.91 -22.01 -18.69
C TRP A 530 3.90 -21.15 -19.45
N ALA A 531 3.72 -19.89 -19.04
CA ALA A 531 2.90 -18.92 -19.75
C ALA A 531 3.51 -18.43 -21.07
N ALA A 532 4.85 -18.46 -21.16
CA ALA A 532 5.60 -17.94 -22.30
C ALA A 532 5.85 -19.00 -23.39
N LEU A 533 5.76 -20.29 -23.03
CA LEU A 533 5.80 -21.44 -23.93
C LEU A 533 4.41 -21.73 -24.48
#